data_AF-A0A928FZ73-F1
#
_entry.id   AF-A0A928FZ73-F1
#
_cell.length_a   1.000
_cell.length_b   1.000
_cell.length_c   1.000
_cell.angle_alpha   90.00
_cell.angle_beta   90.00
_cell.angle_gamma   90.00
#
_symmetry.space_group_name_H-M   'P 1'
#
loop_
_entity.id
_entity.type
_entity.pdbx_description
1 polymer ?
#
loop_
_entity_poly.entity_id
_entity_poly.type
_entity_poly.pdbx_seq_one_letter_code
_entity_poly.pdbx_strand_id
1 'polypeptide(L)'
;MIYLQLFISYLKIGFFGFGGGYAMLSLIHNEVVLQNAWLTNEEFTNIVAISQMTPGPIAINSATYVGYTVAGFWGSVVATMSVCLPALTLMILITKFFLRLKDNLYMKSTIAFMRPVVMGMILSGAMLLLFPSTQEGASFIDGWSWALFGVALIASLKKVNPIMLIVLSALAGIAIYYLPTLSPLTN
;
A
#
# COMPACT_ATOMS: atom_id res chain seq x y z
N MET A 1 1.49 31.26 -9.28
CA MET A 1 1.27 30.30 -10.38
C MET A 1 1.58 28.86 -9.96
N ILE A 2 2.68 28.62 -9.24
CA ILE A 2 3.08 27.28 -8.78
C ILE A 2 2.01 26.54 -7.97
N TYR A 3 1.32 27.22 -7.04
CA TYR A 3 0.25 26.61 -6.24
C TYR A 3 -0.93 26.09 -7.10
N LEU A 4 -1.26 26.78 -8.18
CA LEU A 4 -2.33 26.35 -9.08
C LEU A 4 -1.91 25.12 -9.89
N GLN A 5 -0.64 25.06 -10.30
CA GLN A 5 -0.09 23.88 -10.98
C GLN A 5 -0.07 22.68 -10.03
N LEU A 6 0.44 22.86 -8.80
CA LEU A 6 0.38 21.83 -7.75
C LEU A 6 -1.06 21.36 -7.52
N PHE A 7 -2.00 22.31 -7.43
CA PHE A 7 -3.42 21.98 -7.24
C PHE A 7 -3.95 21.12 -8.37
N ILE A 8 -3.75 21.53 -9.63
CA ILE A 8 -4.26 20.82 -10.80
C ILE A 8 -3.60 19.44 -10.96
N SER A 9 -2.27 19.35 -10.83
CA SER A 9 -1.53 18.09 -10.95
C SER A 9 -1.98 17.08 -9.89
N TYR A 10 -2.07 17.48 -8.62
CA TYR A 10 -2.49 16.57 -7.56
C TYR A 10 -3.99 16.28 -7.57
N LEU A 11 -4.82 17.19 -8.08
CA LEU A 11 -6.23 16.92 -8.33
C LEU A 11 -6.40 15.86 -9.42
N LYS A 12 -5.63 15.93 -10.52
CA LYS A 12 -5.60 14.89 -11.55
C LYS A 12 -5.14 13.56 -10.98
N ILE A 13 -4.05 13.54 -10.19
CA ILE A 13 -3.57 12.33 -9.52
C ILE A 13 -4.68 11.73 -8.62
N GLY A 14 -5.41 12.57 -7.88
CA GLY A 14 -6.54 12.11 -7.06
C GLY A 14 -7.70 11.54 -7.88
N PHE A 15 -8.01 12.09 -9.07
CA PHE A 15 -9.06 11.57 -9.95
C PHE A 15 -8.65 10.32 -10.74
N PHE A 16 -7.37 10.16 -11.07
CA PHE A 16 -6.88 9.12 -11.98
C PHE A 16 -5.91 8.13 -11.32
N GLY A 17 -5.72 8.19 -10.01
CA GLY A 17 -4.86 7.28 -9.23
C GLY A 17 -5.42 5.87 -9.04
N PHE A 18 -6.22 5.37 -9.98
CA PHE A 18 -6.74 4.00 -9.97
C PHE A 18 -5.71 3.03 -10.57
N GLY A 19 -5.65 1.79 -10.07
CA GLY A 19 -4.69 0.77 -10.57
C GLY A 19 -3.60 0.35 -9.58
N GLY A 20 -3.73 0.70 -8.29
CA GLY A 20 -2.79 0.31 -7.24
C GLY A 20 -1.59 1.24 -7.13
N GLY A 21 -0.67 0.91 -6.22
CA GLY A 21 0.47 1.79 -5.87
C GLY A 21 1.37 2.12 -7.06
N TYR A 22 1.65 1.16 -7.95
CA TYR A 22 2.56 1.35 -9.09
C TYR A 22 1.99 2.23 -10.21
N ALA A 23 0.69 2.08 -10.52
CA ALA A 23 0.03 2.95 -11.49
C ALA A 23 0.00 4.41 -11.01
N MET A 24 -0.29 4.60 -9.73
CA MET A 24 -0.26 5.90 -9.08
C MET A 24 1.15 6.50 -9.06
N LEU A 25 2.19 5.69 -8.78
CA LEU A 25 3.58 6.14 -8.78
C LEU A 25 4.01 6.67 -10.16
N SER A 26 3.64 5.96 -11.22
CA SER A 26 3.89 6.37 -12.61
C SER A 26 3.20 7.69 -12.94
N LEU A 27 1.95 7.88 -12.49
CA LEU A 27 1.21 9.12 -12.71
C LEU A 27 1.85 10.31 -11.98
N ILE A 28 2.29 10.11 -10.73
CA ILE A 28 2.99 11.15 -9.96
C ILE A 28 4.33 11.48 -10.63
N HIS A 29 5.10 10.47 -11.03
CA HIS A 29 6.37 10.66 -11.74
C HIS A 29 6.18 11.49 -13.01
N ASN A 30 5.17 11.14 -13.82
CA ASN A 30 4.86 11.88 -15.03
C ASN A 30 4.51 13.35 -14.73
N GLU A 31 3.67 13.65 -13.75
CA GLU A 31 3.30 15.03 -13.43
C GLU A 31 4.48 15.82 -12.81
N VAL A 32 5.24 15.22 -11.90
CA VAL A 32 6.24 15.95 -11.09
C VAL A 32 7.60 16.04 -11.78
N VAL A 33 8.03 14.98 -12.49
CA VAL A 33 9.35 14.91 -13.14
C VAL A 33 9.25 15.25 -14.62
N LEU A 34 8.29 14.67 -15.36
CA LEU A 34 8.26 14.79 -16.82
C LEU A 34 7.53 16.06 -17.29
N GLN A 35 6.35 16.35 -16.76
CA GLN A 35 5.51 17.47 -17.23
C GLN A 35 5.93 18.81 -16.62
N ASN A 36 6.11 18.86 -15.30
CA ASN A 36 6.43 20.11 -14.61
C ASN A 36 7.91 20.27 -14.26
N ALA A 37 8.72 19.21 -14.37
CA ALA A 37 10.15 19.20 -14.06
C ALA A 37 10.49 19.83 -12.69
N TRP A 38 9.63 19.62 -11.69
CA TRP A 38 9.83 20.12 -10.33
C TRP A 38 10.90 19.36 -9.57
N LEU A 39 11.09 18.09 -9.92
CA LEU A 39 12.07 17.21 -9.32
C LEU A 39 12.81 16.42 -10.40
N THR A 40 14.04 16.06 -10.09
CA THR A 40 14.82 15.07 -10.83
C THR A 40 14.35 13.65 -10.52
N ASN A 41 14.77 12.67 -11.33
CA ASN A 41 14.50 11.25 -11.06
C ASN A 41 15.07 10.78 -9.72
N GLU A 42 16.23 11.31 -9.31
CA GLU A 42 16.87 10.95 -8.04
C GLU A 42 16.08 11.52 -6.86
N GLU A 43 15.71 12.80 -6.91
CA GLU A 43 14.87 13.43 -5.89
C GLU A 43 13.50 12.75 -5.79
N PHE A 44 12.89 12.39 -6.91
CA PHE A 44 11.64 11.63 -6.92
C PHE A 44 11.81 10.28 -6.22
N THR A 45 12.89 9.54 -6.52
CA THR A 45 13.18 8.25 -5.88
C THR A 45 13.35 8.40 -4.36
N ASN A 46 14.03 9.46 -3.92
CA ASN A 46 14.18 9.78 -2.49
C ASN A 46 12.82 10.08 -1.83
N ILE A 47 11.95 10.84 -2.50
CA ILE A 47 10.59 11.11 -2.00
C ILE A 47 9.77 9.82 -1.92
N VAL A 48 9.89 8.92 -2.90
CA VAL A 48 9.21 7.62 -2.87
C VAL A 48 9.69 6.79 -1.68
N ALA A 49 11.00 6.75 -1.43
CA ALA A 49 11.58 6.06 -0.29
C ALA A 49 11.04 6.62 1.05
N ILE A 50 11.05 7.94 1.22
CA ILE A 50 10.50 8.60 2.43
C ILE A 50 9.00 8.34 2.57
N SER A 51 8.25 8.39 1.46
CA SER A 51 6.80 8.19 1.46
C SER A 51 6.40 6.78 1.87
N GLN A 52 7.22 5.78 1.55
CA GLN A 52 7.01 4.37 1.91
C GLN A 52 7.52 4.02 3.32
N MET A 53 8.55 4.72 3.81
CA MET A 53 9.00 4.59 5.21
C MET A 53 8.00 5.24 6.19
N THR A 54 7.24 6.23 5.73
CA THR A 54 6.20 6.90 6.52
C THR A 54 4.89 6.11 6.44
N PRO A 55 4.20 5.85 7.56
CA PRO A 55 2.90 5.18 7.50
C PRO A 55 1.88 6.03 6.73
N GLY A 56 1.18 5.43 5.78
CA GLY A 56 0.07 6.08 5.06
C GLY A 56 0.05 5.80 3.56
N PRO A 57 -0.95 6.30 2.83
CA PRO A 57 -1.04 6.14 1.39
C PRO A 57 0.04 6.95 0.66
N ILE A 58 0.72 6.30 -0.29
CA ILE A 58 1.81 6.94 -1.05
C ILE A 58 1.37 8.24 -1.75
N ALA A 59 0.13 8.33 -2.26
CA ALA A 59 -0.38 9.55 -2.89
C ALA A 59 -0.35 10.75 -1.94
N ILE A 60 -0.78 10.57 -0.69
CA ILE A 60 -0.87 11.64 0.30
C ILE A 60 0.51 12.04 0.80
N ASN A 61 1.33 11.04 1.15
CA ASN A 61 2.69 11.26 1.64
C ASN A 61 3.53 11.97 0.56
N SER A 62 3.52 11.47 -0.68
CA SER A 62 4.25 12.10 -1.79
C SER A 62 3.71 13.50 -2.12
N ALA A 63 2.39 13.73 -2.11
CA ALA A 63 1.84 15.07 -2.29
C ALA A 63 2.34 16.06 -1.25
N THR A 64 2.40 15.64 0.02
CA THR A 64 2.87 16.47 1.12
C THR A 64 4.35 16.85 0.92
N TYR A 65 5.19 15.87 0.60
CA TYR A 65 6.63 16.07 0.42
C TYR A 65 6.96 16.85 -0.85
N VAL A 66 6.39 16.48 -2.00
CA VAL A 66 6.60 17.22 -3.26
C VAL A 66 6.09 18.65 -3.11
N GLY A 67 4.91 18.85 -2.53
CA GLY A 67 4.39 20.19 -2.26
C GLY A 67 5.33 21.01 -1.38
N TYR A 68 5.95 20.37 -0.38
CA TYR A 68 6.95 21.03 0.48
C TYR A 68 8.18 21.46 -0.31
N THR A 69 8.73 20.55 -1.12
CA THR A 69 9.94 20.81 -1.90
C THR A 69 9.72 21.92 -2.93
N VAL A 70 8.52 21.97 -3.52
CA VAL A 70 8.20 22.90 -4.61
C VAL A 70 7.80 24.29 -4.13
N ALA A 71 6.99 24.40 -3.06
CA ALA A 71 6.44 25.68 -2.61
C ALA A 71 6.33 25.80 -1.07
N GLY A 72 7.15 25.05 -0.34
CA GLY A 72 7.22 25.07 1.12
C GLY A 72 5.94 24.58 1.79
N PHE A 73 5.72 25.00 3.04
CA PHE A 73 4.58 24.58 3.84
C PHE A 73 3.22 24.73 3.13
N TRP A 74 2.99 25.88 2.49
CA TRP A 74 1.74 26.12 1.76
C TRP A 74 1.60 25.23 0.52
N GLY A 75 2.71 24.87 -0.11
CA GLY A 75 2.74 23.91 -1.21
C GLY A 75 2.28 22.52 -0.75
N SER A 76 2.76 22.06 0.41
CA SER A 76 2.31 20.81 1.04
C SER A 76 0.81 20.81 1.29
N VAL A 77 0.28 21.87 1.90
CA VAL A 77 -1.14 21.99 2.21
C VAL A 77 -1.98 21.91 0.93
N VAL A 78 -1.60 22.67 -0.10
CA VAL A 78 -2.33 22.69 -1.38
C VAL A 78 -2.29 21.32 -2.05
N ALA A 79 -1.10 20.73 -2.25
CA ALA A 79 -0.96 19.44 -2.94
C ALA A 79 -1.72 18.32 -2.21
N THR A 80 -1.63 18.27 -0.88
CA THR A 80 -2.29 17.25 -0.05
C THR A 80 -3.80 17.39 -0.07
N MET A 81 -4.32 18.62 0.03
CA MET A 81 -5.76 18.85 -0.08
C MET A 81 -6.27 18.48 -1.48
N SER A 82 -5.52 18.84 -2.53
CA SER A 82 -5.87 18.53 -3.92
C SER A 82 -5.98 17.04 -4.19
N VAL A 83 -5.06 16.21 -3.70
CA VAL A 83 -5.13 14.75 -3.92
C VAL A 83 -6.26 14.10 -3.12
N CYS A 84 -6.63 14.67 -1.98
CA CYS A 84 -7.72 14.16 -1.13
C CYS A 84 -9.13 14.57 -1.62
N LEU A 85 -9.26 15.71 -2.29
CA LEU A 85 -10.54 16.28 -2.73
C LEU A 85 -11.38 15.32 -3.60
N PRO A 86 -10.82 14.61 -4.61
CA PRO A 86 -11.58 13.67 -5.43
C PRO A 86 -12.17 12.51 -4.63
N ALA A 87 -11.36 11.90 -3.75
CA ALA A 87 -11.82 10.81 -2.90
C ALA A 87 -12.88 11.29 -1.90
N LEU A 88 -12.69 12.47 -1.30
CA LEU A 88 -13.64 13.05 -0.34
C LEU A 88 -14.99 13.38 -1.01
N THR A 89 -14.96 14.01 -2.18
CA THR A 89 -16.17 14.35 -2.93
C THR A 89 -16.94 13.09 -3.39
N LEU A 90 -16.23 12.11 -3.95
CA LEU A 90 -16.84 10.83 -4.33
C LEU A 90 -17.44 10.10 -3.13
N MET A 91 -16.73 10.05 -2.00
CA MET A 91 -17.21 9.39 -0.79
C MET A 91 -18.48 10.06 -0.22
N ILE A 92 -18.53 11.39 -0.18
CA ILE A 92 -19.73 12.11 0.26
C ILE A 92 -20.91 11.82 -0.66
N LEU A 93 -20.68 11.84 -1.98
CA LEU A 93 -21.73 11.57 -2.98
C LEU A 93 -22.28 10.15 -2.85
N ILE A 94 -21.39 9.15 -2.81
CA ILE A 94 -21.74 7.74 -2.66
C ILE A 94 -22.45 7.51 -1.33
N THR A 95 -21.96 8.08 -0.23
CA THR A 95 -22.57 7.92 1.09
C THR A 95 -23.99 8.50 1.12
N LYS A 96 -24.20 9.67 0.51
CA LYS A 96 -25.54 10.29 0.41
C LYS A 96 -26.52 9.41 -0.36
N PHE A 97 -26.07 8.81 -1.46
CA PHE A 97 -26.89 7.86 -2.24
C PHE A 97 -27.15 6.58 -1.45
N PHE A 98 -26.10 6.01 -0.86
CA PHE A 98 -26.17 4.81 -0.03
C PHE A 98 -27.17 4.97 1.12
N LEU A 99 -27.10 6.05 1.88
CA LEU A 99 -28.03 6.30 3.00
C LEU A 99 -29.50 6.43 2.57
N ARG A 100 -29.77 6.82 1.31
CA ARG A 100 -31.14 6.84 0.76
C ARG A 100 -31.63 5.46 0.32
N LEU A 101 -30.73 4.58 -0.12
CA LEU A 101 -31.10 3.26 -0.67
C LEU A 101 -30.79 2.08 0.27
N LYS A 102 -30.16 2.30 1.42
CA LYS A 102 -29.71 1.25 2.34
C LYS A 102 -30.81 0.29 2.80
N ASP A 103 -32.05 0.78 2.88
CA ASP A 103 -33.20 0.00 3.39
C ASP A 103 -33.84 -0.86 2.28
N ASN A 104 -33.42 -0.69 1.03
CA ASN A 104 -33.84 -1.56 -0.07
C ASN A 104 -33.22 -2.96 0.07
N LEU A 105 -34.03 -4.00 -0.09
CA LEU A 105 -33.63 -5.41 -0.05
C LEU A 105 -32.43 -5.70 -0.96
N TYR A 106 -32.39 -5.12 -2.16
CA TYR A 106 -31.29 -5.31 -3.11
C TYR A 106 -29.97 -4.74 -2.57
N MET A 107 -29.99 -3.51 -2.02
CA MET A 107 -28.79 -2.86 -1.48
C MET A 107 -28.23 -3.63 -0.27
N LYS A 108 -29.12 -4.06 0.63
CA LYS A 108 -28.74 -4.87 1.80
C LYS A 108 -28.13 -6.21 1.39
N SER A 109 -28.68 -6.86 0.38
CA SER A 109 -28.16 -8.11 -0.18
C SER A 109 -26.77 -7.90 -0.80
N THR A 110 -26.59 -6.89 -1.65
CA THR A 110 -25.29 -6.59 -2.28
C THR A 110 -24.18 -6.37 -1.26
N ILE A 111 -24.44 -5.60 -0.20
CA ILE A 111 -23.44 -5.36 0.85
C ILE A 111 -23.14 -6.63 1.65
N ALA A 112 -24.15 -7.47 1.90
CA ALA A 112 -23.93 -8.76 2.55
C ALA A 112 -23.02 -9.66 1.69
N PHE A 113 -23.17 -9.66 0.36
CA PHE A 113 -22.32 -10.40 -0.57
C PHE A 113 -20.91 -9.85 -0.70
N MET A 114 -20.66 -8.56 -0.46
CA MET A 114 -19.30 -8.01 -0.52
C MET A 114 -18.35 -8.66 0.50
N ARG A 115 -18.83 -9.02 1.70
CA ARG A 115 -18.00 -9.61 2.75
C ARG A 115 -17.33 -10.93 2.33
N PRO A 116 -18.05 -11.96 1.86
CA PRO A 116 -17.42 -13.20 1.41
C PRO A 116 -16.56 -13.00 0.15
N VAL A 117 -16.90 -12.06 -0.74
CA VAL A 117 -16.07 -11.73 -1.92
C VAL A 117 -14.71 -11.19 -1.49
N VAL A 118 -14.67 -10.22 -0.55
CA VAL A 118 -13.42 -9.67 -0.02
C VAL A 118 -12.60 -10.76 0.67
N MET A 119 -13.23 -11.64 1.46
CA MET A 119 -12.55 -12.78 2.06
C MET A 119 -11.94 -13.72 1.00
N GLY A 120 -12.69 -14.02 -0.07
CA GLY A 120 -12.19 -14.82 -1.19
C GLY A 120 -11.01 -14.17 -1.92
N MET A 121 -11.05 -12.84 -2.12
CA MET A 121 -9.94 -12.10 -2.72
C MET A 121 -8.69 -12.10 -1.84
N ILE A 122 -8.85 -11.90 -0.53
CA ILE A 122 -7.72 -11.97 0.43
C ILE A 122 -7.14 -13.38 0.44
N LEU A 123 -8.00 -14.41 0.47
CA LEU A 123 -7.56 -15.81 0.43
C LEU A 123 -6.86 -16.15 -0.88
N SER A 124 -7.33 -15.63 -2.02
CA SER A 124 -6.65 -15.76 -3.31
C SER A 124 -5.27 -15.14 -3.30
N GLY A 125 -5.13 -13.92 -2.76
CA GLY A 125 -3.82 -13.27 -2.59
C GLY A 125 -2.89 -14.06 -1.66
N ALA A 126 -3.42 -14.58 -0.55
CA ALA A 126 -2.65 -15.44 0.35
C ALA A 126 -2.19 -16.73 -0.35
N MET A 127 -3.08 -17.40 -1.10
CA MET A 127 -2.73 -18.61 -1.87
C MET A 127 -1.65 -18.34 -2.92
N LEU A 128 -1.69 -17.20 -3.61
CA LEU A 128 -0.65 -16.81 -4.56
C LEU A 128 0.72 -16.64 -3.90
N LEU A 129 0.75 -16.14 -2.66
CA LEU A 129 1.99 -15.98 -1.90
C LEU A 129 2.49 -17.31 -1.30
N LEU A 130 1.57 -18.21 -0.91
CA LEU A 130 1.90 -19.52 -0.36
C LEU A 130 2.37 -20.50 -1.44
N PHE A 131 1.75 -20.46 -2.62
CA PHE A 131 2.05 -21.35 -3.75
C PHE A 131 2.47 -20.52 -4.97
N PRO A 132 3.68 -19.92 -4.97
CA PRO A 132 4.17 -19.14 -6.09
C PRO A 132 4.30 -20.03 -7.34
N SER A 133 3.98 -19.46 -8.50
CA SER A 133 4.01 -20.16 -9.79
C SER A 133 5.42 -20.38 -10.35
N THR A 134 6.43 -19.72 -9.77
CA THR A 134 7.83 -19.79 -10.18
C THR A 134 8.69 -20.41 -9.06
N GLN A 135 9.58 -21.35 -9.42
CA GLN A 135 10.41 -22.08 -8.45
C GLN A 135 11.48 -21.20 -7.77
N GLU A 136 11.85 -20.07 -8.38
CA GLU A 136 12.89 -19.15 -7.87
C GLU A 136 12.45 -18.33 -6.64
N GLY A 137 11.21 -18.49 -6.17
CA GLY A 137 10.67 -17.77 -5.01
C GLY A 137 9.75 -18.61 -4.12
N ALA A 138 9.95 -19.92 -4.06
CA ALA A 138 9.12 -20.81 -3.25
C ALA A 138 9.09 -20.35 -1.77
N SER A 139 7.93 -19.91 -1.28
CA SER A 139 7.74 -19.53 0.14
C SER A 139 7.91 -20.71 1.11
N PHE A 140 7.82 -21.94 0.61
CA PHE A 140 8.02 -23.17 1.36
C PHE A 140 9.11 -24.02 0.73
N ILE A 141 10.35 -23.77 1.15
CA ILE A 141 11.53 -24.52 0.69
C ILE A 141 11.67 -25.82 1.51
N ASP A 142 11.39 -25.75 2.82
CA ASP A 142 11.59 -26.87 3.76
C ASP A 142 10.39 -27.11 4.70
N GLY A 143 10.40 -28.27 5.40
CA GLY A 143 9.47 -28.58 6.49
C GLY A 143 9.49 -27.56 7.64
N TRP A 144 10.61 -26.85 7.84
CA TRP A 144 10.71 -25.76 8.82
C TRP A 144 9.87 -24.53 8.42
N SER A 145 9.76 -24.21 7.13
CA SER A 145 8.90 -23.14 6.64
C SER A 145 7.43 -23.45 6.94
N TRP A 146 7.01 -24.71 6.75
CA TRP A 146 5.67 -25.19 7.10
C TRP A 146 5.39 -25.15 8.61
N ALA A 147 6.38 -25.50 9.42
CA ALA A 147 6.28 -25.41 10.88
C ALA A 147 6.13 -23.95 11.35
N LEU A 148 6.95 -23.03 10.82
CA LEU A 148 6.84 -21.59 11.12
C LEU A 148 5.48 -21.02 10.72
N PHE A 149 4.99 -21.37 9.53
CA PHE A 149 3.66 -20.96 9.08
C PHE A 149 2.55 -21.51 9.98
N GLY A 150 2.61 -22.80 10.33
CA GLY A 150 1.62 -23.43 11.20
C GLY A 150 1.60 -22.82 12.61
N VAL A 151 2.76 -22.58 13.20
CA VAL A 151 2.88 -21.92 14.51
C VAL A 151 2.36 -20.49 14.45
N ALA A 152 2.74 -19.71 13.43
CA ALA A 152 2.25 -18.35 13.24
C ALA A 152 0.73 -18.29 13.03
N LEU A 153 0.18 -19.23 12.27
CA LEU A 153 -1.27 -19.34 12.02
C LEU A 153 -2.02 -19.66 13.32
N ILE A 154 -1.57 -20.66 14.09
CA ILE A 154 -2.18 -21.03 15.37
C ILE A 154 -2.09 -19.86 16.37
N ALA A 155 -0.94 -19.19 16.43
CA ALA A 155 -0.75 -18.04 17.30
C ALA A 155 -1.63 -16.84 16.88
N SER A 156 -1.85 -16.64 15.57
CA SER A 156 -2.79 -15.65 15.05
C SER A 156 -4.25 -15.97 15.44
N LEU A 157 -4.66 -17.24 15.35
CA LEU A 157 -5.99 -17.68 15.82
C LEU A 157 -6.19 -17.46 17.33
N LYS A 158 -5.11 -17.54 18.12
CA LYS A 158 -5.10 -17.22 19.56
C LYS A 158 -5.03 -15.71 19.86
N LYS A 159 -5.17 -14.85 18.84
CA LYS A 159 -5.16 -13.38 18.96
C LYS A 159 -3.86 -12.81 19.53
N VAL A 160 -2.73 -13.47 19.28
CA VAL A 160 -1.41 -12.90 19.62
C VAL A 160 -1.18 -11.64 18.79
N ASN A 161 -0.48 -10.65 19.36
CA ASN A 161 -0.21 -9.38 18.70
C ASN A 161 0.50 -9.60 17.34
N PRO A 162 -0.06 -9.10 16.21
CA PRO A 162 0.54 -9.25 14.89
C PRO A 162 1.97 -8.72 14.79
N ILE A 163 2.28 -7.63 15.51
CA ILE A 163 3.64 -7.06 15.52
C ILE A 163 4.63 -8.05 16.15
N MET A 164 4.24 -8.68 17.26
CA MET A 164 5.06 -9.68 17.92
C MET A 164 5.25 -10.92 17.04
N LEU A 165 4.19 -11.33 16.32
CA LEU A 165 4.27 -12.43 15.37
C LEU A 165 5.24 -12.14 14.23
N ILE A 166 5.23 -10.94 13.66
CA ILE A 166 6.14 -10.52 12.60
C ILE A 166 7.59 -10.52 13.11
N VAL A 167 7.84 -9.96 14.30
CA VAL A 167 9.19 -9.90 14.88
C VAL A 167 9.71 -11.30 15.21
N LEU A 168 8.90 -12.15 15.85
CA LEU A 168 9.30 -13.51 16.21
C LEU A 168 9.51 -14.39 14.97
N SER A 169 8.65 -14.29 13.95
CA SER A 169 8.84 -15.06 12.72
C SER A 169 10.08 -14.59 11.94
N ALA A 170 10.36 -13.28 11.91
CA ALA A 170 11.59 -12.75 11.32
C ALA A 170 12.84 -13.24 12.06
N LEU A 171 12.86 -13.17 13.39
CA LEU A 171 13.97 -13.68 14.20
C LEU A 171 14.17 -15.19 14.03
N ALA A 172 13.08 -15.97 14.02
CA ALA A 172 13.15 -17.41 13.80
C ALA A 172 13.64 -17.76 12.39
N GLY A 173 13.22 -17.01 11.37
CA GLY A 173 13.70 -17.16 10.00
C GLY A 173 15.21 -16.90 9.89
N ILE A 174 15.71 -15.82 10.49
CA ILE A 174 17.15 -15.52 10.54
C ILE A 174 17.91 -16.64 11.27
N ALA A 175 17.39 -17.10 12.41
CA ALA A 175 18.04 -18.15 13.18
C ALA A 175 18.16 -19.49 12.42
N ILE A 176 17.13 -19.87 11.68
CA ILE A 176 17.07 -21.16 10.98
C ILE A 176 17.84 -21.12 9.65
N TYR A 177 17.80 -20.02 8.90
CA TYR A 177 18.35 -19.98 7.54
C TYR A 177 19.68 -19.20 7.41
N TYR A 178 19.92 -18.20 8.25
CA TYR A 178 21.11 -17.34 8.15
C TYR A 178 22.29 -17.82 9.02
N LEU A 179 22.04 -18.38 10.22
CA LEU A 179 23.12 -18.91 11.06
C LEU A 179 23.81 -20.18 10.50
N PRO A 180 23.08 -21.17 9.95
CA PRO A 180 23.72 -22.38 9.42
C PRO A 180 24.47 -22.17 8.10
N THR A 181 24.19 -21.09 7.37
CA THR A 181 24.88 -20.71 6.13
C THR A 181 26.20 -19.99 6.38
N LEU A 182 26.49 -19.57 7.62
CA LEU A 182 27.77 -18.98 8.02
C LEU A 182 28.82 -20.03 8.45
N SER A 183 28.40 -21.23 8.87
CA SER A 183 29.31 -22.34 9.24
C SER A 183 30.07 -23.07 8.12
N PRO A 184 29.72 -23.01 6.82
CA PRO A 184 30.50 -23.65 5.76
C PRO A 184 31.73 -22.83 5.28
N LEU A 185 31.98 -21.63 5.82
CA LEU A 185 33.14 -20.79 5.43
C LEU A 185 34.38 -21.01 6.33
N THR A 186 34.34 -21.99 7.25
CA THR A 186 35.44 -22.29 8.18
C THR A 186 36.08 -23.66 8.00
N ASN A 187 36.00 -24.28 6.82
CA ASN A 187 36.82 -25.44 6.44
C ASN A 187 37.45 -25.25 5.07
#